data_AF-A0A923YC36-F1
#
_entry.id   AF-A0A923YC36-F1
#
_cell.length_a   1.000
_cell.length_b   1.000
_cell.length_c   1.000
_cell.angle_alpha   90.00
_cell.angle_beta   90.00
_cell.angle_gamma   90.00
#
_symmetry.space_group_name_H-M   'P 1'
#
loop_
_entity.id
_entity.type
_entity.pdbx_description
1 polymer ?
#
loop_
_entity_poly.entity_id
_entity_poly.type
_entity_poly.pdbx_seq_one_letter_code
_entity_poly.pdbx_strand_id
1 'polypeptide(L)'
;NLHEKAGSSHILHLHGELFKSRSTRRPSLVYEMSGWELKMGDTCELGSQLRPHIVWFGEAVPAMDEAIELVRKADALLIVGTSMQVYPAAGLIDYAPAGIPVYVVDPNLPAVSGRPNLHLIPEPASTGLTKIVLELLNN
;
A
#
# COMPACT_ATOMS: atom_id res chain seq x y z
N ASN A 1 -4.25 2.50 -9.57
CA ASN A 1 -4.71 3.83 -9.13
C ASN A 1 -6.23 3.81 -8.90
N LEU A 2 -6.75 2.87 -8.10
CA LEU A 2 -8.19 2.78 -7.82
C LEU A 2 -8.61 3.71 -6.68
N HIS A 3 -7.74 3.90 -5.68
CA HIS A 3 -7.95 4.86 -4.60
C HIS A 3 -8.11 6.29 -5.13
N GLU A 4 -7.27 6.71 -6.06
CA GLU A 4 -7.33 8.03 -6.71
C GLU A 4 -8.62 8.19 -7.51
N LYS A 5 -8.99 7.17 -8.31
CA LYS A 5 -10.24 7.19 -9.07
C LYS A 5 -11.48 7.24 -8.17
N ALA A 6 -11.39 6.69 -6.96
CA ALA A 6 -12.43 6.77 -5.95
C ALA A 6 -12.42 8.11 -5.17
N GLY A 7 -11.48 9.01 -5.47
CA GLY A 7 -11.39 10.35 -4.87
C GLY A 7 -10.45 10.49 -3.67
N SER A 8 -9.68 9.44 -3.32
CA SER A 8 -8.62 9.58 -2.32
C SER A 8 -7.52 10.51 -2.84
N SER A 9 -7.00 11.39 -1.98
CA SER A 9 -5.99 12.38 -2.34
C SER A 9 -4.62 12.16 -1.69
N HIS A 10 -4.55 11.37 -0.61
CA HIS A 10 -3.32 11.05 0.11
C HIS A 10 -3.05 9.55 0.03
N ILE A 11 -2.39 9.12 -1.05
CA ILE A 11 -2.04 7.72 -1.30
C ILE A 11 -0.52 7.57 -1.31
N LEU A 12 -0.01 6.63 -0.52
CA LEU A 12 1.40 6.24 -0.54
C LEU A 12 1.55 4.87 -1.23
N HIS A 13 2.04 4.87 -2.47
CA HIS A 13 2.24 3.63 -3.25
C HIS A 13 3.54 2.93 -2.88
N LEU A 14 3.49 2.04 -1.88
CA LEU A 14 4.67 1.29 -1.42
C LEU A 14 5.39 0.55 -2.55
N HIS A 15 4.64 -0.05 -3.47
CA HIS A 15 5.19 -0.87 -4.55
C HIS A 15 5.20 -0.17 -5.91
N GLY A 16 5.09 1.16 -5.91
CA GLY A 16 5.03 1.97 -7.12
C GLY A 16 3.68 1.91 -7.83
N GLU A 17 3.65 2.35 -9.09
CA GLU A 17 2.42 2.61 -9.84
C GLU A 17 2.47 2.00 -11.23
N LEU A 18 1.40 1.33 -11.62
CA LEU A 18 1.33 0.56 -12.87
C LEU A 18 1.49 1.41 -14.13
N PHE A 19 0.93 2.62 -14.14
CA PHE A 19 0.95 3.52 -15.30
C PHE A 19 2.13 4.49 -15.28
N LYS A 20 3.18 4.16 -14.53
CA LYS A 20 4.43 4.91 -14.49
C LYS A 20 5.61 4.02 -14.89
N SER A 21 6.64 4.65 -15.43
CA SER A 21 7.94 4.05 -15.71
C SER A 21 9.04 4.80 -14.98
N ARG A 22 10.20 4.15 -14.77
CA ARG A 22 11.38 4.77 -14.16
C ARG A 22 12.66 4.41 -14.89
N SER A 23 13.66 5.28 -14.80
CA SER A 23 15.00 4.99 -15.29
C SER A 23 15.64 3.80 -14.54
N THR A 24 16.28 2.91 -15.30
CA THR A 24 17.11 1.82 -14.74
C THR A 24 18.40 2.30 -14.09
N ARG A 25 18.89 3.50 -14.45
CA ARG A 25 20.13 4.07 -13.92
C ARG A 25 19.88 5.04 -12.75
N ARG A 26 18.79 5.81 -12.81
CA ARG A 26 18.42 6.78 -11.76
C ARG A 26 16.94 6.60 -11.37
N PRO A 27 16.63 5.75 -10.37
CA PRO A 27 15.26 5.37 -10.04
C PRO A 27 14.32 6.51 -9.65
N SER A 28 14.85 7.67 -9.25
CA SER A 28 14.07 8.87 -8.94
C SER A 28 13.50 9.58 -10.17
N LEU A 29 13.97 9.24 -11.37
CA LEU A 29 13.39 9.72 -12.63
C LEU A 29 12.20 8.84 -12.98
N VAL A 30 11.00 9.34 -12.69
CA VAL A 30 9.72 8.66 -12.89
C VAL A 30 8.90 9.44 -13.92
N TYR A 31 8.25 8.70 -14.82
CA TYR A 31 7.52 9.24 -15.96
C TYR A 31 6.14 8.59 -16.05
N GLU A 32 5.11 9.38 -16.38
CA GLU A 32 3.81 8.85 -16.76
C GLU A 32 3.93 8.07 -18.08
N MET A 33 3.22 6.95 -18.18
CA MET A 33 3.15 6.16 -19.41
C MET A 33 1.92 6.53 -20.24
N SER A 34 2.14 6.83 -21.52
CA SER A 34 1.05 6.96 -22.50
C SER A 34 0.71 5.58 -23.07
N GLY A 35 -0.37 4.97 -22.58
CA GLY A 35 -0.81 3.65 -23.02
C GLY A 35 -0.37 2.52 -22.08
N TRP A 36 -0.34 1.30 -22.61
CA TRP A 36 -0.13 0.08 -21.82
C TRP A 36 1.26 -0.56 -22.02
N GLU A 37 1.99 -0.14 -23.06
CA GLU A 37 3.20 -0.80 -23.50
C GLU A 37 4.44 0.04 -23.17
N LEU A 38 5.48 -0.62 -22.66
CA LEU A 38 6.83 -0.06 -22.51
C LEU A 38 7.79 -0.92 -23.34
N LYS A 39 8.48 -0.32 -24.30
CA LYS A 39 9.31 -1.01 -25.29
C LYS A 39 10.79 -0.93 -24.95
N MET A 40 11.52 -1.91 -25.42
CA MET A 40 12.99 -1.80 -25.49
C MET A 40 13.35 -0.64 -26.41
N GLY A 41 14.25 0.23 -25.95
CA GLY A 41 14.59 1.49 -26.62
C GLY A 41 13.87 2.72 -26.05
N ASP A 42 12.82 2.55 -25.24
CA ASP A 42 12.24 3.66 -24.49
C ASP A 42 13.23 4.08 -23.39
N THR A 43 13.83 5.26 -23.55
CA THR A 43 14.91 5.74 -22.68
C THR A 43 14.51 7.00 -21.93
N CYS A 44 15.09 7.16 -20.75
CA CYS A 44 14.98 8.41 -20.01
C CYS A 44 15.93 9.47 -20.60
N GLU A 45 15.87 10.70 -20.09
CA GLU A 45 16.73 11.83 -20.49
C GLU A 45 18.25 11.57 -20.38
N LEU A 46 18.68 10.49 -19.72
CA LEU A 46 20.08 10.06 -19.59
C LEU A 46 20.49 9.00 -20.62
N GLY A 47 19.58 8.62 -21.54
CA GLY A 47 19.78 7.54 -22.50
C GLY A 47 19.70 6.13 -21.92
N SER A 48 19.38 5.97 -20.63
CA SER A 48 19.19 4.65 -20.02
C SER A 48 17.79 4.11 -20.24
N GLN A 49 17.66 2.79 -20.40
CA GLN A 49 16.39 2.08 -20.57
C GLN A 49 15.40 2.40 -19.44
N LEU A 50 14.14 2.64 -19.79
CA LEU A 50 13.02 2.70 -18.87
C LEU A 50 12.53 1.30 -18.52
N ARG A 51 12.03 1.15 -17.30
CA ARG A 51 11.32 -0.04 -16.81
C ARG A 51 10.04 0.37 -16.09
N PRO A 52 9.09 -0.55 -15.83
CA PRO A 52 7.92 -0.24 -15.01
C PRO A 52 8.34 0.34 -13.65
N HIS A 53 7.61 1.35 -13.18
CA HIS A 53 7.77 1.93 -11.85
C HIS A 53 7.07 1.05 -10.81
N ILE A 54 7.52 -0.20 -10.73
CA ILE A 54 7.03 -1.22 -9.81
C ILE A 54 8.22 -1.76 -9.01
N VAL A 55 7.98 -2.01 -7.74
CA VAL A 55 8.93 -2.72 -6.85
C VAL A 55 8.79 -4.22 -7.10
N TRP A 56 9.89 -4.86 -7.50
CA TRP A 56 9.94 -6.32 -7.63
C TRP A 56 10.41 -6.99 -6.35
N PHE A 57 10.14 -8.29 -6.22
CA PHE A 57 10.72 -9.08 -5.13
C PHE A 57 12.25 -8.97 -5.14
N GLY A 58 12.82 -8.76 -3.95
CA GLY A 58 14.25 -8.53 -3.77
C GLY A 58 14.66 -7.06 -3.91
N GLU A 59 13.77 -6.16 -4.33
CA GLU A 59 14.04 -4.72 -4.34
C GLU A 59 13.62 -4.07 -3.02
N ALA A 60 14.29 -2.97 -2.68
CA ALA A 60 13.88 -2.12 -1.56
C ALA A 60 12.52 -1.48 -1.84
N VAL A 61 11.71 -1.31 -0.78
CA VAL A 61 10.44 -0.57 -0.77
C VAL A 61 10.75 0.87 -0.33
N PRO A 62 10.87 1.85 -1.24
CA PRO A 62 11.46 3.15 -0.90
C PRO A 62 10.65 3.97 0.09
N ALA A 63 9.32 3.82 0.05
CA ALA A 63 8.37 4.56 0.89
C ALA A 63 8.12 3.89 2.26
N MET A 64 8.91 2.89 2.63
CA MET A 64 8.67 2.12 3.86
C MET A 64 8.82 2.99 5.12
N ASP A 65 9.87 3.82 5.21
CA ASP A 65 10.11 4.68 6.38
C ASP A 65 8.99 5.71 6.57
N GLU A 66 8.49 6.27 5.47
CA GLU A 66 7.34 7.18 5.49
C GLU A 66 6.07 6.47 5.97
N ALA A 67 5.80 5.27 5.47
CA ALA A 67 4.65 4.47 5.91
C ALA A 67 4.72 4.10 7.39
N ILE A 68 5.91 3.76 7.90
CA ILE A 68 6.14 3.51 9.33
C ILE A 68 5.76 4.75 10.14
N GLU A 69 6.24 5.92 9.76
CA GLU A 69 5.95 7.16 10.49
C GLU A 69 4.46 7.55 10.45
N LEU A 70 3.75 7.27 9.35
CA LEU A 70 2.30 7.44 9.27
C LEU A 70 1.58 6.48 10.23
N VAL A 71 1.93 5.19 10.21
CA VAL A 71 1.30 4.18 11.06
C VAL A 71 1.57 4.43 12.55
N ARG A 72 2.77 4.89 12.92
CA ARG A 72 3.12 5.25 14.31
C ARG A 72 2.28 6.38 14.89
N LYS A 73 1.72 7.24 14.04
CA LYS A 73 0.92 8.41 14.44
C LYS A 73 -0.58 8.17 14.29
N ALA A 74 -0.98 7.00 13.79
CA ALA A 74 -2.38 6.69 13.55
C ALA A 74 -3.14 6.49 14.86
N ASP A 75 -4.38 7.02 14.92
CA ASP A 75 -5.33 6.76 16.01
C ASP A 75 -6.20 5.52 15.76
N ALA A 76 -6.18 5.00 14.53
CA ALA A 76 -6.79 3.73 14.13
C ALA A 76 -6.06 3.19 12.89
N LEU A 77 -5.96 1.86 12.76
CA LEU A 77 -5.35 1.22 11.58
C LEU A 77 -6.33 0.24 10.94
N LEU A 78 -6.59 0.40 9.65
CA LEU A 78 -7.40 -0.53 8.86
C LEU A 78 -6.50 -1.26 7.85
N ILE A 79 -6.51 -2.59 7.92
CA ILE A 79 -5.76 -3.50 7.05
C ILE A 79 -6.80 -4.26 6.22
N VAL A 80 -6.77 -4.10 4.89
CA VAL A 80 -7.86 -4.54 4.02
C VAL A 80 -7.31 -5.31 2.83
N GLY A 81 -7.83 -6.52 2.59
CA GLY A 81 -7.54 -7.28 1.38
C GLY A 81 -6.08 -7.68 1.21
N THR A 82 -5.43 -8.14 2.28
CA THR A 82 -4.03 -8.57 2.27
C THR A 82 -3.83 -9.83 3.10
N SER A 83 -3.03 -10.76 2.56
CA SER A 83 -2.63 -11.98 3.27
C SER A 83 -1.61 -11.74 4.38
N MET A 84 -1.04 -10.54 4.49
CA MET A 84 0.00 -10.19 5.46
C MET A 84 1.26 -11.08 5.38
N GLN A 85 1.62 -11.52 4.16
CA GLN A 85 2.79 -12.39 3.93
C GLN A 85 3.97 -11.69 3.24
N VAL A 86 3.74 -10.53 2.61
CA VAL A 86 4.77 -9.83 1.83
C VAL A 86 5.47 -8.79 2.70
N TYR A 87 6.72 -9.06 3.03
CA TYR A 87 7.58 -8.15 3.79
C TYR A 87 8.33 -7.18 2.87
N PRO A 88 8.61 -5.95 3.33
CA PRO A 88 8.38 -5.43 4.69
C PRO A 88 6.96 -4.94 5.00
N ALA A 89 6.08 -4.78 4.00
CA ALA A 89 4.76 -4.16 4.18
C ALA A 89 3.87 -4.85 5.24
N ALA A 90 3.90 -6.18 5.33
CA ALA A 90 3.17 -6.94 6.35
C ALA A 90 3.54 -6.55 7.80
N GLY A 91 4.77 -6.10 8.03
CA GLY A 91 5.24 -5.66 9.35
C GLY A 91 4.75 -4.26 9.76
N LEU A 92 4.04 -3.53 8.91
CA LEU A 92 3.52 -2.19 9.27
C LEU A 92 2.61 -2.23 10.50
N ILE A 93 1.85 -3.32 10.69
CA ILE A 93 0.98 -3.53 11.86
C ILE A 93 1.75 -3.42 13.19
N ASP A 94 3.03 -3.80 13.21
CA ASP A 94 3.84 -3.81 14.43
C ASP A 94 4.26 -2.39 14.86
N TYR A 95 4.20 -1.42 13.95
CA TYR A 95 4.50 -0.02 14.23
C TYR A 95 3.29 0.77 14.75
N ALA A 96 2.09 0.21 14.67
CA ALA A 96 0.89 0.88 15.17
C ALA A 96 0.92 0.98 16.71
N PRO A 97 0.50 2.10 17.34
CA PRO A 97 0.46 2.24 18.80
C PRO A 97 -0.43 1.21 19.49
N ALA A 98 0.05 0.53 20.54
CA ALA A 98 -0.67 -0.59 21.16
C ALA A 98 -2.11 -0.28 21.63
N GLY A 99 -2.42 0.98 21.96
CA GLY A 99 -3.76 1.35 22.43
C GLY A 99 -4.82 1.54 21.35
N ILE A 100 -4.43 1.67 20.08
CA ILE A 100 -5.36 2.03 19.01
C ILE A 100 -6.10 0.82 18.44
N PRO A 101 -7.37 0.98 17.99
CA PRO A 101 -8.07 -0.08 17.30
C PRO A 101 -7.38 -0.43 15.97
N VAL A 102 -7.20 -1.73 15.73
CA VAL A 102 -6.69 -2.27 14.49
C VAL A 102 -7.74 -3.19 13.89
N TYR A 103 -8.21 -2.87 12.70
CA TYR A 103 -9.20 -3.65 11.97
C TYR A 103 -8.54 -4.42 10.83
N VAL A 104 -8.87 -5.70 10.69
CA VAL A 104 -8.40 -6.54 9.60
C VAL A 104 -9.60 -7.09 8.85
N VAL A 105 -9.74 -6.69 7.59
CA VAL A 105 -10.87 -7.02 6.71
C VAL A 105 -10.39 -7.88 5.56
N ASP A 106 -10.70 -9.16 5.62
CA ASP A 106 -10.44 -10.10 4.54
C ASP A 106 -11.36 -11.33 4.68
N PRO A 107 -11.99 -11.83 3.59
CA PRO A 107 -12.74 -13.08 3.64
C PRO A 107 -11.91 -14.27 4.16
N ASN A 108 -10.59 -14.25 3.94
CA ASN A 108 -9.62 -15.23 4.40
C ASN A 108 -8.64 -14.55 5.36
N LEU A 109 -9.05 -14.40 6.62
CA LEU A 109 -8.28 -13.68 7.63
C LEU A 109 -6.83 -14.19 7.72
N PRO A 110 -5.84 -13.28 7.70
CA PRO A 110 -4.45 -13.65 7.92
C PRO A 110 -4.23 -14.09 9.37
N ALA A 111 -3.15 -14.83 9.61
CA ALA A 111 -2.73 -15.25 10.94
C ALA A 111 -2.10 -14.08 11.73
N VAL A 112 -2.94 -13.13 12.14
CA VAL A 112 -2.57 -11.99 13.00
C VAL A 112 -3.15 -12.21 14.39
N SER A 113 -2.32 -12.07 15.43
CA SER A 113 -2.73 -12.31 16.82
C SER A 113 -1.86 -11.52 17.81
N GLY A 114 -2.20 -11.57 19.09
CA GLY A 114 -1.35 -11.04 20.17
C GLY A 114 -1.38 -9.52 20.34
N ARG A 115 -2.27 -8.81 19.63
CA ARG A 115 -2.44 -7.37 19.75
C ARG A 115 -3.76 -7.02 20.47
N PRO A 116 -3.75 -6.13 21.48
CA PRO A 116 -4.99 -5.59 22.05
C PRO A 116 -5.75 -4.77 21.01
N ASN A 117 -7.08 -4.66 21.17
CA ASN A 117 -7.96 -3.91 20.27
C ASN A 117 -7.84 -4.34 18.79
N LEU A 118 -7.62 -5.63 18.55
CA LEU A 118 -7.61 -6.23 17.22
C LEU A 118 -9.03 -6.71 16.85
N HIS A 119 -9.57 -6.18 15.76
CA HIS A 119 -10.89 -6.48 15.24
C HIS A 119 -10.76 -7.25 13.93
N LEU A 120 -11.13 -8.52 13.92
CA LEU A 120 -11.06 -9.38 12.74
C LEU A 120 -12.43 -9.47 12.07
N ILE A 121 -12.50 -9.12 10.79
CA ILE A 121 -13.74 -9.01 10.02
C ILE A 121 -13.62 -9.92 8.79
N PRO A 122 -14.16 -11.16 8.88
CA PRO A 122 -14.06 -12.16 7.80
C PRO A 122 -15.08 -11.88 6.68
N GLU A 123 -14.97 -10.72 6.04
CA GLU A 123 -15.90 -10.27 5.01
C GLU A 123 -15.17 -9.67 3.80
N PRO A 124 -15.82 -9.65 2.62
CA PRO A 124 -15.35 -8.87 1.49
C PRO A 124 -15.17 -7.39 1.86
N ALA A 125 -14.14 -6.75 1.29
CA ALA A 125 -13.85 -5.34 1.56
C ALA A 125 -15.06 -4.42 1.33
N SER A 126 -15.93 -4.72 0.35
CA SER A 126 -17.12 -3.93 0.04
C SER A 126 -18.14 -3.89 1.19
N THR A 127 -18.31 -4.98 1.95
CA THR A 127 -19.26 -5.03 3.08
C THR A 127 -18.57 -4.72 4.40
N GLY A 128 -17.36 -5.26 4.61
CA GLY A 128 -16.59 -5.07 5.84
C GLY A 128 -16.21 -3.62 6.08
N LEU A 129 -15.72 -2.91 5.06
CA LEU A 129 -15.39 -1.48 5.19
C LEU A 129 -16.61 -0.63 5.53
N THR A 130 -17.76 -0.91 4.90
CA THR A 130 -19.00 -0.17 5.15
C THR A 130 -19.39 -0.24 6.63
N LYS A 131 -19.25 -1.41 7.26
CA LYS A 131 -19.55 -1.59 8.69
C LYS A 131 -18.62 -0.78 9.59
N ILE A 132 -17.30 -0.86 9.34
CA ILE A 132 -16.29 -0.16 10.14
C ILE A 132 -16.44 1.35 10.01
N VAL A 133 -16.65 1.85 8.79
CA VAL A 133 -16.82 3.30 8.57
C VAL A 133 -18.07 3.81 9.30
N LEU A 134 -19.17 3.07 9.28
CA LEU A 134 -20.36 3.42 10.06
C LEU A 134 -20.11 3.40 11.57
N GLU A 135 -19.32 2.45 12.07
CA GLU A 135 -18.92 2.41 13.47
C GLU A 135 -18.05 3.61 13.87
N LEU A 136 -17.03 3.93 13.05
CA LEU A 136 -16.07 5.00 13.34
C LEU A 136 -16.68 6.40 13.20
N LEU A 137 -17.65 6.61 12.31
CA LEU A 137 -18.29 7.92 12.11
C LEU A 137 -19.40 8.23 13.12
N ASN A 138 -19.92 7.21 13.81
CA ASN A 138 -21.02 7.37 14.77
C ASN A 138 -20.55 7.42 16.24
N ASN A 139 -19.24 7.27 16.47
CA ASN A 139 -18.59 7.44 17.78
C ASN A 139 -17.86 8.79 17.84
#